data_AF-A0A920U156-F1
#
_entry.id   AF-A0A920U156-F1
#
_cell.length_a   1.000
_cell.length_b   1.000
_cell.length_c   1.000
_cell.angle_alpha   90.00
_cell.angle_beta   90.00
_cell.angle_gamma   90.00
#
_symmetry.space_group_name_H-M   'P 1'
#
loop_
_entity.id
_entity.type
_entity.pdbx_description
1 polymer ?
#
loop_
_entity_poly.entity_id
_entity_poly.type
_entity_poly.pdbx_seq_one_letter_code
_entity_poly.pdbx_strand_id
1 'polypeptide(L)' 'MVVMVVGGPNQRVDFHDDPAEEFFYQYAGGKLLKIAENGEIYDIPIREGEVFFLPAHVRPFSSTARYRFDRSSG' A
#
# COMPACT_ATOMS: atom_id res chain seq x y z
N MET A 1 11.87 8.42 13.17
CA MET A 1 10.73 8.78 12.32
C MET A 1 11.26 9.27 10.98
N VAL A 2 10.82 8.67 9.88
CA VAL A 2 11.15 9.07 8.51
C VAL A 2 9.83 9.34 7.80
N VAL A 3 9.75 10.43 7.04
CA VAL A 3 8.55 10.79 6.27
C VAL A 3 8.94 10.81 4.80
N MET A 4 8.17 10.09 3.98
CA MET A 4 8.41 9.96 2.54
C MET A 4 7.16 10.33 1.77
N VAL A 5 7.34 11.04 0.66
CA VAL A 5 6.28 11.27 -0.34
C VAL A 5 6.64 10.45 -1.57
N VAL A 6 5.81 9.47 -1.91
CA VAL A 6 6.07 8.53 -2.99
C VAL A 6 5.01 8.69 -4.08
N GLY A 7 5.47 9.02 -5.30
CA GLY A 7 4.63 9.12 -6.48
C GLY A 7 4.52 7.80 -7.25
N GLY A 8 3.78 7.82 -8.36
CA GLY A 8 3.65 6.69 -9.28
C GLY A 8 3.57 7.11 -10.76
N PRO A 9 3.51 6.13 -11.67
CA PRO A 9 3.42 4.69 -11.38
C PRO A 9 4.77 4.11 -10.91
N ASN A 10 4.71 3.21 -9.94
CA ASN A 10 5.89 2.54 -9.38
C ASN A 10 5.53 1.07 -9.16
N GLN A 11 6.29 0.15 -9.74
CA GLN A 11 6.10 -1.28 -9.59
C GLN A 11 7.45 -1.90 -9.29
N ARG A 12 7.57 -2.51 -8.11
CA ARG A 12 8.69 -3.37 -7.76
C ARG A 12 8.20 -4.82 -7.68
N VAL A 13 9.04 -5.74 -7.24
CA VAL A 13 8.67 -7.17 -7.07
C VAL A 13 9.17 -7.74 -5.76
N ASP A 14 9.91 -6.95 -4.98
CA ASP A 14 10.51 -7.36 -3.72
C ASP A 14 9.66 -6.91 -2.53
N PHE A 15 9.43 -7.85 -1.61
CA PHE A 15 8.88 -7.59 -0.29
C PHE A 15 10.00 -7.13 0.65
N HIS A 16 9.75 -6.11 1.45
CA HIS A 16 10.62 -5.76 2.57
C HIS A 16 10.06 -6.30 3.88
N ASP A 17 10.94 -6.60 4.84
CA ASP A 17 10.61 -6.96 6.21
C ASP A 17 11.19 -5.86 7.10
N ASP A 18 10.35 -4.91 7.50
CA ASP A 18 10.74 -3.80 8.35
C ASP A 18 10.36 -4.10 9.81
N PRO A 19 11.31 -4.00 10.77
CA PRO A 19 11.00 -4.08 12.19
C PRO A 19 10.21 -2.89 12.73
N ALA A 20 10.05 -1.81 11.95
CA ALA A 20 9.22 -0.67 12.28
C ALA A 20 7.81 -0.79 11.67
N GLU A 21 6.86 -0.08 12.26
CA GLU A 21 5.52 0.08 11.72
C GLU A 21 5.52 1.08 10.55
N GLU A 22 4.68 0.85 9.55
CA GLU A 22 4.52 1.74 8.40
C GLU A 22 3.15 2.41 8.39
N PHE A 23 3.14 3.74 8.24
CA PHE A 23 1.94 4.54 8.12
C PHE A 23 1.77 5.04 6.68
N PHE A 24 0.63 4.75 6.08
CA PHE A 24 0.27 5.19 4.75
C PHE A 24 -0.89 6.19 4.80
N TYR A 25 -0.70 7.32 4.14
CA TYR A 25 -1.78 8.25 3.82
C TYR A 25 -1.77 8.53 2.32
N GLN A 26 -2.84 8.14 1.63
CA GLN A 26 -2.91 8.27 0.18
C GLN A 26 -3.47 9.64 -0.20
N TYR A 27 -2.58 10.63 -0.28
CA TYR A 27 -2.99 12.02 -0.55
C TYR A 27 -3.69 12.21 -1.91
N ALA A 28 -3.26 11.50 -2.97
CA ALA A 28 -3.81 11.64 -4.32
C ALA A 28 -3.80 10.30 -5.08
N GLY A 29 -4.87 10.01 -5.82
CA GLY A 29 -5.05 8.76 -6.56
C GLY A 29 -5.30 7.54 -5.68
N GLY A 30 -5.37 6.36 -6.29
CA GLY A 30 -5.51 5.09 -5.59
C GLY A 30 -4.29 4.20 -5.78
N LYS A 31 -4.01 3.35 -4.79
CA LYS A 31 -2.97 2.31 -4.88
C LYS A 31 -3.47 0.96 -4.41
N LEU A 32 -2.73 -0.09 -4.77
CA LEU A 32 -2.91 -1.43 -4.25
C LEU A 32 -1.65 -1.82 -3.48
N LEU A 33 -1.77 -1.97 -2.17
CA LEU A 33 -0.69 -2.49 -1.33
C LEU A 33 -0.82 -4.01 -1.28
N LYS A 34 0.21 -4.73 -1.71
CA LYS A 34 0.27 -6.17 -1.52
C LYS A 34 0.99 -6.45 -0.20
N ILE A 35 0.46 -7.35 0.61
CA ILE A 35 1.13 -7.85 1.82
C ILE A 35 1.29 -9.36 1.74
N ALA A 36 2.38 -9.89 2.31
CA ALA A 36 2.62 -11.32 2.42
C ALA A 36 2.59 -11.75 3.89
N GLU A 37 1.53 -12.45 4.28
CA GLU A 37 1.29 -12.90 5.65
C GLU A 37 0.83 -14.37 5.64
N ASN A 38 1.32 -15.18 6.58
CA ASN A 38 0.96 -16.60 6.71
C ASN A 38 1.13 -17.45 5.43
N GLY A 39 2.05 -17.04 4.55
CA GLY A 39 2.31 -17.73 3.27
C GLY A 39 1.35 -17.35 2.15
N GLU A 40 0.40 -16.44 2.40
CA GLU A 40 -0.55 -15.92 1.42
C GLU A 40 -0.23 -14.46 1.05
N ILE A 41 -0.72 -14.02 -0.11
CA ILE A 41 -0.58 -12.64 -0.59
C ILE A 41 -1.97 -12.00 -0.64
N TYR A 42 -2.12 -10.87 0.05
CA TYR A 42 -3.36 -10.11 0.10
C TYR A 42 -3.20 -8.76 -0.60
N ASP A 43 -4.29 -8.33 -1.26
CA ASP A 43 -4.38 -7.05 -1.93
C ASP A 43 -5.21 -6.08 -1.09
N ILE A 44 -4.57 -5.03 -0.59
CA ILE A 44 -5.18 -3.98 0.22
C ILE A 44 -5.35 -2.73 -0.65
N PRO A 45 -6.56 -2.42 -1.12
CA PRO A 45 -6.82 -1.16 -1.81
C PRO A 45 -6.75 0.00 -0.82
N ILE A 46 -5.98 1.03 -1.16
CA ILE A 46 -5.93 2.28 -0.41
C ILE A 46 -6.30 3.41 -1.38
N ARG A 47 -7.48 3.98 -1.18
CA ARG A 47 -8.07 5.04 -2.03
C ARG A 47 -7.57 6.41 -1.59
N GLU A 48 -7.78 7.39 -2.46
CA GLU A 48 -7.49 8.79 -2.17
C GLU A 48 -8.17 9.24 -0.86
N GLY A 49 -7.39 9.83 0.03
CA GLY A 49 -7.80 10.27 1.37
C GLY A 49 -7.79 9.17 2.44
N GLU A 50 -7.63 7.90 2.09
CA GLU A 50 -7.59 6.81 3.07
C GLU A 50 -6.23 6.75 3.79
N VAL A 51 -6.32 6.28 5.04
CA VAL A 51 -5.17 5.99 5.90
C VAL A 51 -5.11 4.48 6.13
N PHE A 52 -3.91 3.93 6.11
CA PHE A 52 -3.67 2.53 6.43
C PHE A 52 -2.43 2.43 7.32
N PHE A 53 -2.52 1.59 8.36
CA PHE A 53 -1.44 1.36 9.31
C PHE A 53 -1.02 -0.11 9.21
N LEU A 54 0.26 -0.32 8.94
CA LEU A 54 0.86 -1.63 8.77
C LEU A 54 1.74 -1.95 9.99
N PRO A 55 1.44 -3.04 10.73
CA PRO A 55 2.28 -3.48 11.83
C PRO A 55 3.68 -3.89 11.39
N ALA A 56 4.64 -3.84 12.31
CA ALA A 56 5.98 -4.36 12.11
C ALA A 56 5.95 -5.83 11.66
N HIS A 57 6.94 -6.23 10.85
CA HIS A 57 7.11 -7.57 10.29
C HIS A 57 6.00 -8.09 9.37
N VAL A 58 5.00 -7.27 9.05
CA VAL A 58 4.09 -7.57 7.94
C VAL A 58 4.78 -7.10 6.67
N ARG A 59 5.14 -8.05 5.80
CA ARG A 59 5.98 -7.75 4.63
C ARG A 59 5.16 -7.11 3.51
N PRO A 60 5.33 -5.81 3.20
CA PRO A 60 4.60 -5.17 2.14
C PRO A 60 5.43 -5.13 0.86
N PHE A 61 4.72 -5.07 -0.26
CA PHE A 61 5.27 -4.61 -1.51
C PHE A 61 4.20 -3.79 -2.25
N SER A 62 4.55 -2.58 -2.65
CA SER A 62 3.62 -1.62 -3.23
C SER A 62 3.71 -1.58 -4.74
N SER A 63 2.60 -1.87 -5.44
CA SER A 63 2.42 -1.45 -6.83
C SER A 63 1.52 -0.21 -6.87
N THR A 64 2.10 0.90 -7.30
CA THR A 64 1.35 2.12 -7.65
C THR A 64 0.92 1.96 -9.10
N ALA A 65 -0.01 1.06 -9.39
CA ALA A 65 -0.74 1.10 -10.64
C ALA A 65 -1.92 2.08 -10.47
N ARG A 66 -2.27 2.85 -11.52
CA ARG A 66 -3.46 3.70 -11.51
C ARG A 66 -4.71 2.80 -11.46
N TYR A 67 -5.11 2.36 -10.28
CA TYR A 67 -6.37 1.67 -10.09
C TYR A 67 -7.48 2.73 -10.15
N ARG A 68 -8.28 2.70 -11.23
CA ARG A 68 -9.58 3.37 -11.24
C ARG A 68 -10.52 2.52 -10.40
N PHE A 69 -10.71 2.90 -9.14
CA PHE A 69 -11.84 2.39 -8.37
C PHE A 69 -13.10 2.97 -9.02
N ASP A 70 -13.88 2.14 -9.70
CA ASP A 70 -15.18 2.54 -10.19
C ASP A 70 -16.03 2.99 -8.98
N ARG A 71 -16.66 4.16 -9.09
CA ARG A 71 -17.55 4.73 -8.06
C ARG A 71 -18.95 4.13 -8.13
N SER A 72 -19.10 2.86 -8.50
CA SER A 72 -20.41 2.20 -8.65
C SER A 72 -20.68 1.24 -7.50
N SER A 73 -21.01 1.77 -6.33
CA SER A 73 -21.83 1.06 -5.33
C SER A 73 -22.49 2.08 -4.40
N GLY A 74 -23.57 2.68 -4.90
CA GLY A 74 -24.61 3.30 -4.09
C GLY A 74 -25.88 2.47 -4.23
#